data_AF-A0A964LW17-F1
#
_entry.id   AF-A0A964LW17-F1
#
_cell.length_a   1.000
_cell.length_b   1.000
_cell.length_c   1.000
_cell.angle_alpha   90.00
_cell.angle_beta   90.00
_cell.angle_gamma   90.00
#
_symmetry.space_group_name_H-M   'P 1'
#
loop_
_entity.id
_entity.type
_entity.pdbx_description
1 polymer ?
#
loop_
_entity_poly.entity_id
_entity_poly.type
_entity_poly.pdbx_seq_one_letter_code
_entity_poly.pdbx_strand_id
1 'polypeptide(L)'
;MSYIPSIGLTVWLVILATGPVNAQNSLPAINEIELELEKTRGAIRALEFRGDRLDRRLLEPLDQFGQQLMNAGENDEADAVLDQAVQITRVSEGLYSINQFPILQRRIENYAYQGDWESARESIEHFSWILTRGENEINDELLASILSVVDIHLWGIASDQIQLQDYHFRNARRMNNIAIRAATRAWSENDRRLPALHYKLVIQLYLQATAVEVSAPSGISLRRYSETGLALTKKQARQSYFYTGLGLLTRNLNVYANQLSPDLEGMALTHSYIGDWNVMFGNAADAAAAYSRSNALLLEAGIEEQQINQFFAKPRLLPALDFVDNWSSAMAGLDKPPDTGLEGAGSPVFNFQQWSLTYPHHLAPVALGTEPITSPAEDYAQYSFSLAGLEDNVHKYQGKTKKAVSSPQNLELLSQNFNEPIDRMELENAIMDFHFRPRLVNGIPQPVNATIIYQLASQ
;
A
#
# COMPACT_ATOMS: atom_id res chain seq x y z
N MET A 1 74.33 27.61 -14.38
CA MET A 1 74.72 27.40 -12.98
C MET A 1 73.94 28.41 -12.15
N SER A 2 73.14 27.93 -11.19
CA SER A 2 72.65 28.68 -10.03
C SER A 2 71.52 29.73 -10.18
N TYR A 3 70.39 29.37 -9.54
CA TYR A 3 69.54 30.17 -8.65
C TYR A 3 68.53 31.21 -9.20
N ILE A 4 67.25 30.84 -8.98
CA ILE A 4 66.00 31.60 -8.68
C ILE A 4 66.29 32.87 -7.83
N PRO A 5 65.59 34.04 -8.01
CA PRO A 5 64.22 34.16 -7.50
C PRO A 5 63.19 35.12 -8.15
N SER A 6 61.94 34.62 -8.17
CA SER A 6 60.65 35.20 -7.72
C SER A 6 60.25 36.66 -8.03
N ILE A 7 59.02 36.85 -8.52
CA ILE A 7 57.85 37.48 -7.82
C ILE A 7 56.83 37.96 -8.87
N GLY A 8 55.55 37.67 -8.63
CA GLY A 8 54.43 38.35 -9.28
C GLY A 8 53.15 37.52 -9.35
N LEU A 9 52.69 36.93 -8.24
CA LEU A 9 51.37 36.29 -8.18
C LEU A 9 50.34 37.35 -7.79
N THR A 10 49.47 37.70 -8.73
CA THR A 10 48.37 38.64 -8.56
C THR A 10 47.26 38.01 -7.74
N VAL A 11 46.94 38.65 -6.62
CA VAL A 11 45.74 38.43 -5.82
C VAL A 11 44.52 38.89 -6.62
N TRP A 12 43.55 38.02 -6.81
CA TRP A 12 42.16 38.41 -7.02
C TRP A 12 41.29 37.64 -6.04
N LEU A 13 40.92 38.35 -4.97
CA LEU A 13 39.78 38.04 -4.13
C LEU A 13 38.52 38.41 -4.93
N VAL A 14 37.71 37.42 -5.30
CA VAL A 14 36.30 37.63 -5.61
C VAL A 14 35.51 36.67 -4.76
N ILE A 15 35.07 37.17 -3.61
CA ILE A 15 34.01 36.57 -2.83
C ILE A 15 32.71 36.93 -3.53
N LEU A 16 32.09 35.97 -4.20
CA LEU A 16 30.67 35.99 -4.54
C LEU A 16 30.05 34.70 -4.00
N ALA A 17 29.78 34.72 -2.69
CA ALA A 17 28.91 33.76 -2.05
C ALA A 17 27.46 34.23 -2.24
N THR A 18 26.79 33.68 -3.25
CA THR A 18 25.33 33.60 -3.30
C THR A 18 24.97 32.14 -3.53
N GLY A 19 25.18 31.32 -2.50
CA GLY A 19 24.58 30.00 -2.40
C GLY A 19 23.22 30.11 -1.68
N PRO A 20 22.24 29.26 -2.00
CA PRO A 20 20.94 29.30 -1.34
C PRO A 20 21.10 29.02 0.15
N VAL A 21 20.55 29.92 0.96
CA VAL A 21 20.37 29.80 2.41
C VAL A 21 19.37 28.67 2.65
N ASN A 22 19.82 27.42 2.71
CA ASN A 22 19.06 26.30 3.25
C ASN A 22 19.93 25.22 3.92
N ALA A 23 21.27 25.38 3.97
CA ALA A 23 22.17 24.40 4.58
C ALA A 23 22.41 24.58 6.09
N GLN A 24 21.77 25.55 6.75
CA GLN A 24 22.12 25.96 8.12
C GLN A 24 21.21 25.45 9.24
N ASN A 25 20.11 24.77 8.90
CA ASN A 25 19.15 24.25 9.90
C ASN A 25 19.26 22.74 10.17
N SER A 26 20.05 21.98 9.41
CA SER A 26 20.15 20.51 9.54
C SER A 26 21.29 20.02 10.44
N LEU A 27 22.37 20.79 10.59
CA LEU A 27 23.52 20.42 11.44
C LEU A 27 23.22 20.33 12.95
N PRO A 28 22.36 21.17 13.56
CA PRO A 28 22.02 21.04 14.98
C PRO A 28 21.19 19.80 15.28
N ALA A 29 20.27 19.43 14.40
CA ALA A 29 19.36 18.29 14.56
C ALA A 29 20.09 16.94 14.47
N ILE A 30 21.04 16.81 13.53
CA ILE A 30 21.88 15.61 13.41
C ILE A 30 22.71 15.38 14.68
N ASN A 31 23.30 16.47 15.24
CA ASN A 31 24.08 16.37 16.48
C ASN A 31 23.22 16.03 17.71
N GLU A 32 21.96 16.43 17.73
CA GLU A 32 21.03 16.09 18.82
C GLU A 32 20.62 14.61 18.77
N ILE A 33 20.33 14.08 17.58
CA ILE A 33 20.03 12.66 17.37
C ILE A 33 21.22 11.80 17.82
N GLU A 34 22.43 12.10 17.34
CA GLU A 34 23.63 11.34 17.70
C GLU A 34 23.90 11.35 19.21
N LEU A 35 23.70 12.50 19.86
CA LEU A 35 23.86 12.63 21.31
C LEU A 35 22.85 11.77 22.07
N GLU A 36 21.59 11.72 21.63
CA GLU A 36 20.57 10.86 22.25
C GLU A 36 20.89 9.37 22.02
N LEU A 37 21.33 8.99 20.82
CA LEU A 37 21.76 7.61 20.55
C LEU A 37 22.92 7.19 21.46
N GLU A 38 23.93 8.04 21.65
CA GLU A 38 25.07 7.76 22.55
C GLU A 38 24.63 7.65 24.02
N LYS A 39 23.68 8.47 24.47
CA LYS A 39 23.11 8.33 25.81
C LYS A 39 22.40 6.99 25.98
N THR A 40 21.57 6.59 25.03
CA THR A 40 20.87 5.30 25.05
C THR A 40 21.86 4.13 25.01
N ARG A 41 22.87 4.19 24.13
CA ARG A 41 23.97 3.22 24.02
C ARG A 41 24.70 3.06 25.35
N GLY A 42 25.01 4.17 26.02
CA GLY A 42 25.62 4.18 27.36
C GLY A 42 24.72 3.54 28.43
N ALA A 43 23.41 3.81 28.41
CA ALA A 43 22.46 3.24 29.34
C ALA A 43 22.32 1.71 29.19
N ILE A 44 22.29 1.22 27.94
CA ILE A 44 22.26 -0.23 27.63
C ILE A 44 23.54 -0.90 28.11
N ARG A 45 24.72 -0.36 27.78
CA ARG A 45 26.00 -0.90 28.27
C ARG A 45 26.07 -0.97 29.80
N ALA A 46 25.50 0.02 30.49
CA ALA A 46 25.42 0.02 31.95
C ALA A 46 24.44 -1.02 32.51
N LEU A 47 23.37 -1.36 31.78
CA LEU A 47 22.48 -2.47 32.13
C LEU A 47 23.18 -3.82 31.89
N GLU A 48 23.83 -4.00 30.74
CA GLU A 48 24.60 -5.20 30.39
C GLU A 48 25.74 -5.45 31.38
N PHE A 49 26.47 -4.41 31.80
CA PHE A 49 27.54 -4.55 32.80
C PHE A 49 27.02 -5.00 34.18
N ARG A 50 25.78 -4.63 34.53
CA ARG A 50 25.14 -5.00 35.82
C ARG A 50 24.48 -6.38 35.78
N GLY A 51 24.33 -6.98 34.61
CA GLY A 51 23.59 -8.22 34.39
C GLY A 51 24.30 -9.16 33.41
N ASP A 52 23.53 -10.09 32.84
CA ASP A 52 23.95 -10.85 31.67
C ASP A 52 23.54 -10.08 30.41
N ARG A 53 24.30 -10.22 29.31
CA ARG A 53 23.91 -9.69 27.99
C ARG A 53 22.55 -10.25 27.53
N LEU A 54 22.16 -11.41 28.06
CA LEU A 54 20.87 -12.05 27.81
C LEU A 54 19.82 -11.80 28.91
N ASP A 55 20.01 -10.81 29.77
CA ASP A 55 19.04 -10.46 30.82
C ASP A 55 17.72 -9.96 30.23
N ARG A 56 16.59 -10.55 30.65
CA ARG A 56 15.24 -10.19 30.20
C ARG A 56 14.91 -8.71 30.38
N ARG A 57 15.51 -8.03 31.37
CA ARG A 57 15.32 -6.60 31.63
C ARG A 57 15.85 -5.71 30.50
N LEU A 58 16.68 -6.24 29.60
CA LEU A 58 17.18 -5.54 28.43
C LEU A 58 16.17 -5.50 27.26
N LEU A 59 15.11 -6.33 27.27
CA LEU A 59 14.20 -6.46 26.12
C LEU A 59 13.59 -5.13 25.68
N GLU A 60 12.91 -4.43 26.60
CA GLU A 60 12.26 -3.16 26.27
C GLU A 60 13.28 -2.07 25.89
N PRO A 61 14.40 -1.86 26.62
CA PRO A 61 15.44 -0.93 26.19
C PRO A 61 16.02 -1.22 24.80
N LEU A 62 16.27 -2.50 24.47
CA LEU A 62 16.81 -2.89 23.17
C LEU A 62 15.80 -2.69 22.04
N ASP A 63 14.51 -3.02 22.24
CA ASP A 63 13.47 -2.78 21.23
C ASP A 63 13.31 -1.28 20.94
N GLN A 64 13.27 -0.45 21.99
CA GLN A 64 13.19 1.01 21.85
C GLN A 64 14.44 1.58 21.15
N PHE A 65 15.63 1.12 21.53
CA PHE A 65 16.86 1.59 20.92
C PHE A 65 17.00 1.14 19.47
N GLY A 66 16.60 -0.09 19.14
CA GLY A 66 16.54 -0.57 17.76
C GLY A 66 15.67 0.35 16.89
N GLN A 67 14.50 0.77 17.37
CA GLN A 67 13.65 1.71 16.64
C GLN A 67 14.30 3.10 16.49
N GLN A 68 14.99 3.60 17.52
CA GLN A 68 15.72 4.88 17.44
C GLN A 68 16.83 4.82 16.38
N LEU A 69 17.58 3.72 16.35
CA LEU A 69 18.64 3.49 15.37
C LEU A 69 18.08 3.39 13.94
N MET A 70 16.99 2.63 13.74
CA MET A 70 16.29 2.58 12.44
C MET A 70 15.85 3.97 11.97
N ASN A 71 15.25 4.77 12.86
CA ASN A 71 14.81 6.13 12.52
C ASN A 71 15.99 7.08 12.21
N ALA A 72 17.17 6.81 12.76
CA ALA A 72 18.40 7.56 12.48
C ALA A 72 19.16 7.04 11.25
N GLY A 73 18.74 5.91 10.66
CA GLY A 73 19.46 5.24 9.57
C GLY A 73 20.69 4.45 10.00
N GLU A 74 20.90 4.24 11.30
CA GLU A 74 22.00 3.46 11.90
C GLU A 74 21.68 1.95 11.87
N ASN A 75 21.47 1.44 10.67
CA ASN A 75 20.76 0.18 10.48
C ASN A 75 21.58 -1.07 10.88
N ASP A 76 22.91 -1.03 10.76
CA ASP A 76 23.79 -2.14 11.18
C ASP A 76 23.74 -2.34 12.70
N GLU A 77 23.78 -1.23 13.46
CA GLU A 77 23.64 -1.29 14.91
C GLU A 77 22.21 -1.67 15.31
N ALA A 78 21.20 -1.16 14.59
CA ALA A 78 19.81 -1.55 14.81
C ALA A 78 19.64 -3.08 14.70
N ASP A 79 20.21 -3.70 13.66
CA ASP A 79 20.15 -5.15 13.49
C ASP A 79 20.82 -5.90 14.64
N ALA A 80 22.00 -5.47 15.07
CA ALA A 80 22.72 -6.10 16.17
C ALA A 80 21.96 -6.04 17.50
N VAL A 81 21.33 -4.90 17.79
CA VAL A 81 20.51 -4.67 18.99
C VAL A 81 19.22 -5.50 18.94
N LEU A 82 18.55 -5.53 17.79
CA LEU A 82 17.32 -6.29 17.60
C LEU A 82 17.58 -7.81 17.61
N ASP A 83 18.70 -8.29 17.04
CA ASP A 83 19.08 -9.71 17.14
C ASP A 83 19.28 -10.12 18.61
N GLN A 84 19.95 -9.28 19.41
CA GLN A 84 20.10 -9.53 20.84
C GLN A 84 18.73 -9.61 21.54
N ALA A 85 17.79 -8.72 21.21
CA ALA A 85 16.43 -8.77 21.76
C ALA A 85 15.69 -10.08 21.36
N VAL A 86 15.87 -10.56 20.12
CA VAL A 86 15.36 -11.88 19.70
C VAL A 86 15.99 -13.00 20.51
N GLN A 87 17.31 -12.99 20.73
CA GLN A 87 17.98 -14.02 21.53
C GLN A 87 17.51 -14.04 22.98
N ILE A 88 17.35 -12.87 23.61
CA ILE A 88 16.80 -12.77 24.97
C ILE A 88 15.38 -13.35 25.02
N THR A 89 14.54 -13.02 24.03
CA THR A 89 13.17 -13.55 23.94
C THR A 89 13.19 -15.08 23.83
N ARG A 90 14.04 -15.63 22.98
CA ARG A 90 14.18 -17.09 22.80
C ARG A 90 14.66 -17.80 24.07
N VAL A 91 15.59 -17.20 24.80
CA VAL A 91 16.11 -17.76 26.07
C VAL A 91 15.09 -17.68 27.18
N SER A 92 14.37 -16.56 27.29
CA SER A 92 13.45 -16.32 28.40
C SER A 92 12.05 -16.89 28.20
N GLU A 93 11.61 -17.03 26.95
CA GLU A 93 10.22 -17.37 26.61
C GLU A 93 10.10 -18.55 25.63
N GLY A 94 11.23 -19.05 25.14
CA GLY A 94 11.32 -20.23 24.27
C GLY A 94 11.56 -19.89 22.80
N LEU A 95 12.20 -20.83 22.08
CA LEU A 95 12.68 -20.65 20.71
C LEU A 95 11.59 -20.28 19.68
N TYR A 96 10.33 -20.62 19.99
CA TYR A 96 9.18 -20.41 19.11
C TYR A 96 8.12 -19.51 19.73
N SER A 97 8.47 -18.74 20.77
CA SER A 97 7.57 -17.74 21.36
C SER A 97 7.01 -16.82 20.29
N ILE A 98 5.74 -16.42 20.40
CA ILE A 98 5.14 -15.42 19.49
C ILE A 98 5.65 -14.00 19.80
N ASN A 99 6.18 -13.77 21.00
CA ASN A 99 6.64 -12.45 21.44
C ASN A 99 7.90 -11.95 20.70
N GLN A 100 8.57 -12.81 19.92
CA GLN A 100 9.66 -12.40 19.02
C GLN A 100 9.13 -11.80 17.71
N PHE A 101 7.83 -11.91 17.40
CA PHE A 101 7.27 -11.43 16.14
C PHE A 101 7.43 -9.91 15.92
N PRO A 102 7.16 -9.03 16.91
CA PRO A 102 7.38 -7.60 16.72
C PRO A 102 8.84 -7.27 16.42
N ILE A 103 9.78 -7.94 17.09
CA ILE A 103 11.22 -7.70 16.92
C ILE A 103 11.70 -8.24 15.57
N LEU A 104 11.25 -9.44 15.16
CA LEU A 104 11.53 -10.00 13.84
C LEU A 104 10.97 -9.12 12.72
N GLN A 105 9.78 -8.56 12.91
CA GLN A 105 9.20 -7.60 11.97
C GLN A 105 10.10 -6.37 11.80
N ARG A 106 10.55 -5.74 12.89
CA ARG A 106 11.47 -4.59 12.82
C ARG A 106 12.78 -4.93 12.11
N ARG A 107 13.35 -6.12 12.35
CA ARG A 107 14.57 -6.56 11.64
C ARG A 107 14.34 -6.68 10.14
N ILE A 108 13.21 -7.25 9.73
CA ILE A 108 12.84 -7.34 8.31
C ILE A 108 12.69 -5.94 7.70
N GLU A 109 12.02 -5.03 8.39
CA GLU A 109 11.88 -3.64 7.94
C GLU A 109 13.25 -2.96 7.82
N ASN A 110 14.13 -3.11 8.80
CA ASN A 110 15.48 -2.58 8.79
C ASN A 110 16.31 -3.05 7.58
N TYR A 111 16.24 -4.33 7.23
CA TYR A 111 16.90 -4.86 6.03
C TYR A 111 16.27 -4.29 4.74
N ALA A 112 14.95 -4.30 4.65
CA ALA A 112 14.22 -3.87 3.46
C ALA A 112 14.35 -2.37 3.18
N TYR A 113 14.42 -1.51 4.21
CA TYR A 113 14.68 -0.07 4.06
C TYR A 113 16.07 0.23 3.49
N GLN A 114 17.04 -0.66 3.70
CA GLN A 114 18.38 -0.56 3.11
C GLN A 114 18.48 -1.17 1.70
N GLY A 115 17.40 -1.77 1.20
CA GLY A 115 17.42 -2.54 -0.03
C GLY A 115 18.08 -3.93 0.12
N ASP A 116 18.45 -4.37 1.32
CA ASP A 116 18.92 -5.74 1.60
C ASP A 116 17.74 -6.72 1.67
N TRP A 117 17.08 -6.87 0.53
CA TRP A 117 15.95 -7.79 0.42
C TRP A 117 16.35 -9.25 0.53
N GLU A 118 17.64 -9.60 0.41
CA GLU A 118 18.11 -10.97 0.64
C GLU A 118 17.98 -11.35 2.11
N SER A 119 18.57 -10.57 3.01
CA SER A 119 18.44 -10.77 4.46
C SER A 119 16.98 -10.61 4.94
N ALA A 120 16.23 -9.67 4.33
CA ALA A 120 14.81 -9.51 4.61
C ALA A 120 14.04 -10.79 4.26
N ARG A 121 14.25 -11.40 3.10
CA ARG A 121 13.58 -12.65 2.70
C ARG A 121 13.91 -13.81 3.62
N GLU A 122 15.17 -14.02 3.97
CA GLU A 122 15.55 -15.07 4.92
C GLU A 122 14.82 -14.91 6.26
N SER A 123 14.72 -13.67 6.74
CA SER A 123 14.00 -13.34 7.97
C SER A 123 12.49 -13.54 7.84
N ILE A 124 11.88 -13.18 6.70
CA ILE A 124 10.47 -13.41 6.40
C ILE A 124 10.13 -14.90 6.36
N GLU A 125 11.02 -15.73 5.78
CA GLU A 125 10.83 -17.17 5.71
C GLU A 125 10.86 -17.80 7.10
N HIS A 126 11.82 -17.39 7.94
CA HIS A 126 11.88 -17.80 9.33
C HIS A 126 10.63 -17.38 10.10
N PHE A 127 10.21 -16.12 9.97
CA PHE A 127 9.01 -15.59 10.62
C PHE A 127 7.75 -16.35 10.18
N SER A 128 7.57 -16.55 8.88
CA SER A 128 6.48 -17.35 8.29
C SER A 128 6.47 -18.78 8.82
N TRP A 129 7.64 -19.40 8.97
CA TRP A 129 7.75 -20.75 9.50
C TRP A 129 7.29 -20.83 10.96
N ILE A 130 7.69 -19.88 11.82
CA ILE A 130 7.23 -19.84 13.22
C ILE A 130 5.71 -19.60 13.27
N LEU A 131 5.19 -18.65 12.49
CA LEU A 131 3.76 -18.30 12.47
C LEU A 131 2.85 -19.46 12.11
N THR A 132 3.31 -20.32 11.18
CA THR A 132 2.48 -21.39 10.62
C THR A 132 2.61 -22.72 11.37
N ARG A 133 3.28 -22.72 12.53
CA ARG A 133 3.31 -23.88 13.43
C ARG A 133 1.90 -24.16 13.95
N GLY A 134 1.51 -25.43 13.92
CA GLY A 134 0.21 -25.88 14.42
C GLY A 134 0.02 -25.78 15.94
N GLU A 135 1.08 -25.42 16.67
CA GLU A 135 1.10 -25.26 18.13
C GLU A 135 0.70 -23.85 18.58
N ASN A 136 0.69 -22.87 17.68
CA ASN A 136 0.34 -21.50 18.03
C ASN A 136 -1.15 -21.39 18.34
N GLU A 137 -1.49 -20.71 19.44
CA GLU A 137 -2.86 -20.36 19.75
C GLU A 137 -3.40 -19.37 18.72
N ILE A 138 -4.57 -19.66 18.16
CA ILE A 138 -5.22 -18.75 17.21
C ILE A 138 -5.92 -17.66 18.00
N ASN A 139 -5.29 -16.48 18.06
CA ASN A 139 -5.82 -15.28 18.68
C ASN A 139 -5.59 -14.06 17.76
N ASP A 140 -6.05 -12.88 18.20
CA ASP A 140 -5.98 -11.66 17.41
C ASP A 140 -4.51 -11.18 17.20
N GLU A 141 -3.61 -11.49 18.12
CA GLU A 141 -2.17 -11.15 18.02
C GLU A 141 -1.45 -11.98 16.95
N LEU A 142 -1.72 -13.29 16.91
CA LEU A 142 -1.20 -14.16 15.85
C LEU A 142 -1.75 -13.71 14.49
N LEU A 143 -3.04 -13.34 14.42
CA LEU A 143 -3.65 -12.84 13.20
C LEU A 143 -2.98 -11.54 12.72
N ALA A 144 -2.76 -10.58 13.63
CA ALA A 144 -2.06 -9.34 13.32
C ALA A 144 -0.65 -9.62 12.77
N SER A 145 0.06 -10.59 13.35
CA SER A 145 1.40 -10.98 12.91
C SER A 145 1.40 -11.69 11.54
N ILE A 146 0.36 -12.48 11.22
CA ILE A 146 0.19 -13.04 9.87
C ILE A 146 -0.06 -11.91 8.85
N LEU A 147 -0.88 -10.92 9.22
CA LEU A 147 -1.19 -9.78 8.35
C LEU A 147 0.02 -8.86 8.15
N SER A 148 0.91 -8.70 9.15
CA SER A 148 2.15 -7.96 8.93
C SER A 148 3.06 -8.65 7.91
N VAL A 149 3.16 -9.98 7.93
CA VAL A 149 3.88 -10.73 6.88
C VAL A 149 3.22 -10.59 5.50
N VAL A 150 1.88 -10.50 5.43
CA VAL A 150 1.20 -10.13 4.18
C VAL A 150 1.70 -8.78 3.69
N ASP A 151 1.75 -7.79 4.59
CA ASP A 151 2.10 -6.41 4.22
C ASP A 151 3.55 -6.27 3.78
N ILE A 152 4.47 -6.95 4.47
CA ILE A 152 5.88 -7.03 4.07
C ILE A 152 6.03 -7.66 2.68
N HIS A 153 5.29 -8.75 2.40
CA HIS A 153 5.32 -9.32 1.06
C HIS A 153 4.73 -8.37 0.02
N LEU A 154 3.66 -7.63 0.35
CA LEU A 154 3.09 -6.65 -0.57
C LEU A 154 4.08 -5.51 -0.86
N TRP A 155 4.82 -5.03 0.15
CA TRP A 155 5.90 -4.06 -0.02
C TRP A 155 6.99 -4.57 -0.98
N GLY A 156 7.47 -5.80 -0.76
CA GLY A 156 8.51 -6.42 -1.60
C GLY A 156 8.13 -6.60 -3.08
N ILE A 157 6.84 -6.55 -3.45
CA ILE A 157 6.42 -6.57 -4.87
C ILE A 157 7.04 -5.39 -5.65
N ALA A 158 7.11 -4.22 -5.04
CA ALA A 158 7.60 -3.01 -5.68
C ALA A 158 9.08 -2.73 -5.39
N SER A 159 9.59 -3.25 -4.27
CA SER A 159 10.89 -2.86 -3.73
C SER A 159 11.99 -3.93 -3.84
N ASP A 160 11.63 -5.22 -3.95
CA ASP A 160 12.60 -6.29 -4.21
C ASP A 160 12.87 -6.43 -5.73
N GLN A 161 13.78 -7.34 -6.08
CA GLN A 161 14.10 -7.71 -7.45
C GLN A 161 12.85 -8.13 -8.22
N ILE A 162 12.70 -7.58 -9.44
CA ILE A 162 11.53 -7.82 -10.30
C ILE A 162 11.25 -9.30 -10.58
N GLN A 163 12.30 -10.14 -10.55
CA GLN A 163 12.20 -11.59 -10.74
C GLN A 163 11.52 -12.31 -9.57
N LEU A 164 11.48 -11.69 -8.39
CA LEU A 164 10.88 -12.23 -7.16
C LEU A 164 9.45 -11.71 -6.92
N GLN A 165 8.91 -10.86 -7.80
CA GLN A 165 7.53 -10.36 -7.65
C GLN A 165 6.50 -11.48 -7.47
N ASP A 166 6.62 -12.59 -8.21
CA ASP A 166 5.67 -13.70 -8.06
C ASP A 166 5.84 -14.46 -6.74
N TYR A 167 7.07 -14.55 -6.21
CA TYR A 167 7.33 -15.08 -4.87
C TYR A 167 6.57 -14.25 -3.82
N HIS A 168 6.67 -12.92 -3.88
CA HIS A 168 5.98 -12.01 -2.98
C HIS A 168 4.46 -12.14 -3.10
N PHE A 169 3.92 -12.08 -4.32
CA PHE A 169 2.49 -12.26 -4.55
C PHE A 169 1.95 -13.61 -4.05
N ARG A 170 2.67 -14.71 -4.29
CA ARG A 170 2.27 -16.05 -3.87
C ARG A 170 2.28 -16.17 -2.35
N ASN A 171 3.30 -15.64 -1.68
CA ASN A 171 3.40 -15.71 -0.22
C ASN A 171 2.41 -14.79 0.49
N ALA A 172 2.21 -13.54 0.05
CA ALA A 172 1.13 -12.69 0.56
C ALA A 172 -0.23 -13.39 0.42
N ARG A 173 -0.49 -14.05 -0.73
CA ARG A 173 -1.75 -14.77 -0.93
C ARG A 173 -1.86 -15.97 0.02
N ARG A 174 -0.77 -16.72 0.20
CA ARG A 174 -0.71 -17.85 1.13
C ARG A 174 -1.02 -17.39 2.56
N MET A 175 -0.39 -16.32 3.02
CA MET A 175 -0.60 -15.74 4.36
C MET A 175 -2.02 -15.21 4.54
N ASN A 176 -2.57 -14.44 3.58
CA ASN A 176 -3.96 -13.99 3.63
C ASN A 176 -4.95 -15.16 3.78
N ASN A 177 -4.72 -16.26 3.04
CA ASN A 177 -5.57 -17.45 3.17
C ASN A 177 -5.40 -18.16 4.53
N ILE A 178 -4.22 -18.12 5.13
CA ILE A 178 -4.00 -18.64 6.50
C ILE A 178 -4.73 -17.75 7.50
N ALA A 179 -4.57 -16.43 7.41
CA ALA A 179 -5.26 -15.44 8.23
C ALA A 179 -6.77 -15.63 8.20
N ILE A 180 -7.38 -15.68 7.01
CA ILE A 180 -8.83 -15.88 6.85
C ILE A 180 -9.27 -17.22 7.48
N ARG A 181 -8.55 -18.33 7.23
CA ARG A 181 -8.92 -19.63 7.83
C ARG A 181 -8.78 -19.65 9.35
N ALA A 182 -7.73 -19.03 9.87
CA ALA A 182 -7.49 -18.92 11.31
C ALA A 182 -8.61 -18.08 11.97
N ALA A 183 -8.89 -16.90 11.40
CA ALA A 183 -9.96 -16.02 11.82
C ALA A 183 -11.34 -16.72 11.80
N THR A 184 -11.70 -17.39 10.70
CA THR A 184 -12.99 -18.11 10.61
C THR A 184 -13.12 -19.21 11.67
N ARG A 185 -12.03 -19.90 12.01
CA ARG A 185 -12.05 -20.92 13.09
C ARG A 185 -12.21 -20.28 14.47
N ALA A 186 -11.54 -19.16 14.71
CA ALA A 186 -11.57 -18.47 16.00
C ALA A 186 -12.89 -17.74 16.24
N TRP A 187 -13.49 -17.18 15.18
CA TRP A 187 -14.58 -16.21 15.29
C TRP A 187 -15.94 -16.71 14.80
N SER A 188 -16.00 -17.84 14.09
CA SER A 188 -17.14 -18.37 13.31
C SER A 188 -17.28 -17.78 11.88
N GLU A 189 -18.07 -18.45 11.04
CA GLU A 189 -18.23 -18.14 9.60
C GLU A 189 -18.93 -16.81 9.30
N ASN A 190 -19.71 -16.27 10.24
CA ASN A 190 -20.49 -15.03 10.06
C ASN A 190 -20.00 -13.89 10.97
N ASP A 191 -18.76 -13.96 11.49
CA ASP A 191 -18.19 -12.87 12.28
C ASP A 191 -17.95 -11.62 11.42
N ARG A 192 -18.37 -10.46 11.93
CA ARG A 192 -18.31 -9.15 11.25
C ARG A 192 -16.89 -8.64 10.99
N ARG A 193 -15.85 -9.27 11.55
CA ARG A 193 -14.45 -8.92 11.28
C ARG A 193 -13.90 -9.60 10.03
N LEU A 194 -14.51 -10.69 9.55
CA LEU A 194 -14.06 -11.40 8.34
C LEU A 194 -14.09 -10.55 7.05
N PRO A 195 -15.11 -9.68 6.82
CA PRO A 195 -15.19 -8.89 5.60
C PRO A 195 -13.98 -8.03 5.29
N ALA A 196 -13.34 -7.43 6.29
CA ALA A 196 -12.11 -6.65 6.11
C ALA A 196 -10.94 -7.53 5.62
N LEU A 197 -10.80 -8.74 6.16
CA LEU A 197 -9.77 -9.71 5.72
C LEU A 197 -10.02 -10.18 4.29
N HIS A 198 -11.28 -10.47 3.95
CA HIS A 198 -11.65 -10.81 2.58
C HIS A 198 -11.35 -9.67 1.61
N TYR A 199 -11.66 -8.43 1.99
CA TYR A 199 -11.43 -7.26 1.14
C TYR A 199 -9.95 -6.99 0.90
N LYS A 200 -9.09 -7.15 1.93
CA LYS A 200 -7.63 -7.08 1.75
C LYS A 200 -7.13 -8.06 0.68
N LEU A 201 -7.67 -9.29 0.68
CA LEU A 201 -7.35 -10.26 -0.37
C LEU A 201 -7.95 -9.87 -1.73
N VAL A 202 -9.13 -9.23 -1.79
CA VAL A 202 -9.70 -8.69 -3.05
C VAL A 202 -8.75 -7.66 -3.67
N ILE A 203 -8.22 -6.72 -2.88
CA ILE A 203 -7.25 -5.72 -3.37
C ILE A 203 -5.98 -6.40 -3.91
N GLN A 204 -5.46 -7.37 -3.17
CA GLN A 204 -4.31 -8.15 -3.64
C GLN A 204 -4.61 -8.89 -4.96
N LEU A 205 -5.80 -9.50 -5.11
CA LEU A 205 -6.18 -10.22 -6.33
C LEU A 205 -6.27 -9.28 -7.54
N TYR A 206 -6.64 -8.01 -7.34
CA TYR A 206 -6.59 -7.00 -8.40
C TYR A 206 -5.15 -6.74 -8.86
N LEU A 207 -4.22 -6.51 -7.93
CA LEU A 207 -2.80 -6.32 -8.25
C LEU A 207 -2.21 -7.53 -9.00
N GLN A 208 -2.62 -8.75 -8.63
CA GLN A 208 -2.22 -9.96 -9.36
C GLN A 208 -2.83 -10.03 -10.77
N ALA A 209 -4.07 -9.57 -10.94
CA ALA A 209 -4.74 -9.53 -12.23
C ALA A 209 -4.03 -8.56 -13.19
N THR A 210 -3.61 -7.38 -12.70
CA THR A 210 -2.87 -6.40 -13.50
C THR A 210 -1.45 -6.88 -13.81
N ALA A 211 -0.75 -7.48 -12.84
CA ALA A 211 0.58 -8.05 -13.05
C ALA A 211 0.62 -9.17 -14.12
N VAL A 212 -0.44 -9.97 -14.25
CA VAL A 212 -0.55 -11.00 -15.30
C VAL A 212 -0.59 -10.41 -16.72
N GLU A 213 -1.08 -9.18 -16.87
CA GLU A 213 -1.17 -8.50 -18.16
C GLU A 213 0.20 -8.04 -18.67
N VAL A 214 1.16 -7.82 -17.76
CA VAL A 214 2.55 -7.51 -18.09
C VAL A 214 3.22 -8.74 -18.74
N SER A 215 3.95 -8.52 -19.83
CA SER A 215 4.69 -9.59 -20.54
C SER A 215 6.08 -9.83 -19.94
N ALA A 216 6.20 -9.80 -18.60
CA ALA A 216 7.42 -10.13 -17.88
C ALA A 216 7.40 -11.60 -17.42
N PRO A 217 8.55 -12.23 -17.12
CA PRO A 217 8.61 -13.58 -16.56
C PRO A 217 7.74 -13.75 -15.30
N SER A 218 7.68 -12.74 -14.42
CA SER A 218 6.80 -12.68 -13.24
C SER A 218 5.32 -12.76 -13.60
N GLY A 219 4.90 -12.13 -14.70
CA GLY A 219 3.53 -12.20 -15.20
C GLY A 219 3.14 -13.57 -15.77
N ILE A 220 4.12 -14.41 -16.16
CA ILE A 220 3.90 -15.80 -16.60
C ILE A 220 3.77 -16.72 -15.39
N SER A 221 4.64 -16.60 -14.39
CA SER A 221 4.60 -17.42 -13.18
C SER A 221 3.34 -17.17 -12.35
N LEU A 222 2.71 -15.99 -12.44
CA LEU A 222 1.40 -15.71 -11.84
C LEU A 222 0.21 -16.38 -12.56
N ARG A 223 0.42 -16.94 -13.75
CA ARG A 223 -0.61 -17.73 -14.46
C ARG A 223 -0.53 -19.16 -13.93
N ARG A 224 -1.64 -19.64 -13.37
CA ARG A 224 -1.73 -21.07 -12.99
C ARG A 224 -1.50 -21.93 -14.23
N TYR A 225 -0.97 -23.12 -14.02
CA TYR A 225 -0.94 -24.14 -15.05
C TYR A 225 -2.33 -24.79 -15.14
N SER A 226 -2.79 -25.01 -16.37
CA SER A 226 -3.97 -25.82 -16.69
C SER A 226 -3.70 -27.30 -16.38
N GLU A 227 -4.76 -28.12 -16.43
CA GLU A 227 -4.66 -29.58 -16.21
C GLU A 227 -3.69 -30.27 -17.18
N THR A 228 -3.41 -29.66 -18.33
CA THR A 228 -2.45 -30.16 -19.34
C THR A 228 -1.01 -29.71 -19.09
N GLY A 229 -0.73 -29.00 -17.98
CA GLY A 229 0.60 -28.51 -17.63
C GLY A 229 1.03 -27.23 -18.34
N LEU A 230 0.17 -26.65 -19.18
CA LEU A 230 0.42 -25.37 -19.86
C LEU A 230 -0.07 -24.19 -19.01
N ALA A 231 0.69 -23.10 -18.94
CA ALA A 231 0.25 -21.87 -18.28
C ALA A 231 -1.05 -21.35 -18.91
N LEU A 232 -2.02 -20.95 -18.08
CA LEU A 232 -3.26 -20.33 -18.54
C LEU A 232 -2.97 -19.09 -19.39
N THR A 233 -3.85 -18.79 -20.34
CA THR A 233 -3.76 -17.53 -21.09
C THR A 233 -3.97 -16.34 -20.16
N LYS A 234 -3.46 -15.15 -20.53
CA LYS A 234 -3.70 -13.89 -19.77
C LYS A 234 -5.19 -13.67 -19.49
N LYS A 235 -6.04 -13.89 -20.50
CA LYS A 235 -7.50 -13.77 -20.39
C LYS A 235 -8.08 -14.73 -19.35
N GLN A 236 -7.70 -16.01 -19.39
CA GLN A 236 -8.19 -17.01 -18.42
C GLN A 236 -7.69 -16.73 -17.01
N ALA A 237 -6.43 -16.33 -16.85
CA ALA A 237 -5.86 -15.97 -15.56
C ALA A 237 -6.59 -14.75 -14.97
N ARG A 238 -6.76 -13.66 -15.74
CA ARG A 238 -7.54 -12.48 -15.35
C ARG A 238 -8.97 -12.85 -14.95
N GLN A 239 -9.64 -13.71 -15.72
CA GLN A 239 -10.98 -14.20 -15.41
C GLN A 239 -11.03 -15.03 -14.11
N SER A 240 -9.98 -15.82 -13.82
CA SER A 240 -9.88 -16.55 -12.55
C SER A 240 -9.75 -15.59 -11.35
N TYR A 241 -8.94 -14.53 -11.47
CA TYR A 241 -8.86 -13.49 -10.45
C TYR A 241 -10.21 -12.80 -10.25
N PHE A 242 -10.88 -12.40 -11.34
CA PHE A 242 -12.22 -11.79 -11.31
C PHE A 242 -13.21 -12.60 -10.47
N TYR A 243 -13.40 -13.88 -10.79
CA TYR A 243 -14.37 -14.71 -10.07
C TYR A 243 -13.95 -15.03 -8.64
N THR A 244 -12.64 -15.13 -8.37
CA THR A 244 -12.15 -15.32 -6.99
C THR A 244 -12.49 -14.10 -6.13
N GLY A 245 -12.22 -12.88 -6.63
CA GLY A 245 -12.54 -11.65 -5.92
C GLY A 245 -14.04 -11.45 -5.72
N LEU A 246 -14.85 -11.69 -6.77
CA LEU A 246 -16.31 -11.61 -6.67
C LEU A 246 -16.86 -12.63 -5.65
N GLY A 247 -16.28 -13.83 -5.58
CA GLY A 247 -16.64 -14.83 -4.58
C GLY A 247 -16.36 -14.38 -3.15
N LEU A 248 -15.26 -13.66 -2.90
CA LEU A 248 -14.95 -13.08 -1.59
C LEU A 248 -15.94 -11.96 -1.21
N LEU A 249 -16.25 -11.05 -2.14
CA LEU A 249 -17.26 -10.00 -1.92
C LEU A 249 -18.65 -10.58 -1.67
N THR A 250 -19.00 -11.69 -2.34
CA THR A 250 -20.26 -12.41 -2.09
C THR A 250 -20.27 -13.05 -0.70
N ARG A 251 -19.14 -13.56 -0.20
CA ARG A 251 -19.03 -14.02 1.19
C ARG A 251 -19.23 -12.88 2.19
N ASN A 252 -18.73 -11.69 1.89
CA ASN A 252 -19.00 -10.51 2.73
C ASN A 252 -20.49 -10.20 2.81
N LEU A 253 -21.22 -10.25 1.68
CA LEU A 253 -22.68 -10.12 1.68
C LEU A 253 -23.35 -11.15 2.59
N ASN A 254 -22.90 -12.41 2.55
CA ASN A 254 -23.45 -13.47 3.38
C ASN A 254 -23.19 -13.23 4.87
N VAL A 255 -22.01 -12.70 5.25
CA VAL A 255 -21.72 -12.32 6.64
C VAL A 255 -22.78 -11.34 7.13
N TYR A 256 -23.05 -10.26 6.38
CA TYR A 256 -24.03 -9.24 6.78
C TYR A 256 -25.49 -9.71 6.71
N ALA A 257 -25.84 -10.55 5.72
CA ALA A 257 -27.18 -11.09 5.57
C ALA A 257 -27.56 -12.11 6.65
N ASN A 258 -26.59 -12.86 7.17
CA ASN A 258 -26.80 -13.94 8.16
C ASN A 258 -26.65 -13.48 9.62
N GLN A 259 -26.68 -12.17 9.87
CA GLN A 259 -26.75 -11.63 11.23
C GLN A 259 -28.14 -11.91 11.85
N LEU A 260 -28.28 -11.82 13.18
CA LEU A 260 -29.58 -11.98 13.87
C LEU A 260 -30.66 -11.06 13.30
N SER A 261 -30.26 -9.88 12.84
CA SER A 261 -31.03 -9.00 11.96
C SER A 261 -30.12 -8.62 10.79
N PRO A 262 -30.55 -8.80 9.52
CA PRO A 262 -29.72 -8.47 8.37
C PRO A 262 -29.16 -7.05 8.43
N ASP A 263 -27.85 -6.93 8.22
CA ASP A 263 -27.17 -5.64 8.21
C ASP A 263 -27.25 -5.01 6.82
N LEU A 264 -28.28 -4.20 6.62
CA LEU A 264 -28.55 -3.56 5.32
C LEU A 264 -27.45 -2.56 4.93
N GLU A 265 -26.84 -1.84 5.89
CA GLU A 265 -25.75 -0.91 5.62
C GLU A 265 -24.50 -1.65 5.12
N GLY A 266 -24.08 -2.71 5.83
CA GLY A 266 -22.94 -3.53 5.43
C GLY A 266 -23.16 -4.23 4.09
N MET A 267 -24.38 -4.70 3.83
CA MET A 267 -24.76 -5.24 2.52
C MET A 267 -24.67 -4.16 1.43
N ALA A 268 -25.18 -2.96 1.69
CA ALA A 268 -25.18 -1.87 0.72
C ALA A 268 -23.76 -1.42 0.35
N LEU A 269 -22.89 -1.22 1.35
CA LEU A 269 -21.50 -0.85 1.12
C LEU A 269 -20.74 -1.96 0.41
N THR A 270 -21.00 -3.23 0.74
CA THR A 270 -20.46 -4.37 0.00
C THR A 270 -20.89 -4.38 -1.47
N HIS A 271 -22.14 -4.04 -1.77
CA HIS A 271 -22.58 -3.87 -3.16
C HIS A 271 -21.83 -2.74 -3.89
N SER A 272 -21.45 -1.65 -3.20
CA SER A 272 -20.60 -0.62 -3.81
C SER A 272 -19.22 -1.18 -4.20
N TYR A 273 -18.62 -2.03 -3.35
CA TYR A 273 -17.36 -2.72 -3.67
C TYR A 273 -17.49 -3.77 -4.78
N ILE A 274 -18.64 -4.42 -4.91
CA ILE A 274 -18.95 -5.26 -6.08
C ILE A 274 -19.04 -4.42 -7.35
N GLY A 275 -19.61 -3.22 -7.26
CA GLY A 275 -19.61 -2.24 -8.34
C GLY A 275 -18.19 -1.87 -8.77
N ASP A 276 -17.35 -1.47 -7.82
CA ASP A 276 -15.94 -1.13 -8.05
C ASP A 276 -15.16 -2.28 -8.70
N TRP A 277 -15.36 -3.51 -8.20
CA TRP A 277 -14.74 -4.71 -8.75
C TRP A 277 -15.13 -4.92 -10.21
N ASN A 278 -16.40 -4.74 -10.54
CA ASN A 278 -16.87 -4.85 -11.93
C ASN A 278 -16.33 -3.73 -12.82
N VAL A 279 -16.17 -2.50 -12.32
CA VAL A 279 -15.50 -1.40 -13.03
C VAL A 279 -14.08 -1.79 -13.42
N MET A 280 -13.27 -2.21 -12.45
CA MET A 280 -11.87 -2.61 -12.66
C MET A 280 -11.71 -3.79 -13.64
N PHE A 281 -12.75 -4.62 -13.80
CA PHE A 281 -12.73 -5.73 -14.75
C PHE A 281 -13.41 -5.45 -16.10
N GLY A 282 -13.99 -4.26 -16.29
CA GLY A 282 -14.60 -3.83 -17.55
C GLY A 282 -16.06 -4.27 -17.72
N ASN A 283 -16.77 -4.57 -16.63
CA ASN A 283 -18.14 -5.08 -16.62
C ASN A 283 -19.13 -3.96 -16.24
N ALA A 284 -19.34 -3.00 -17.15
CA ALA A 284 -20.16 -1.81 -16.88
C ALA A 284 -21.60 -2.10 -16.43
N ALA A 285 -22.28 -3.08 -17.06
CA ALA A 285 -23.67 -3.41 -16.72
C ALA A 285 -23.80 -3.97 -15.29
N ASP A 286 -22.91 -4.89 -14.90
CA ASP A 286 -22.89 -5.47 -13.56
C ASP A 286 -22.50 -4.42 -12.50
N ALA A 287 -21.61 -3.50 -12.85
CA ALA A 287 -21.28 -2.36 -12.00
C ALA A 287 -22.49 -1.45 -11.75
N ALA A 288 -23.24 -1.10 -12.81
CA ALA A 288 -24.45 -0.28 -12.70
C ALA A 288 -25.51 -0.95 -11.80
N ALA A 289 -25.74 -2.25 -11.98
CA ALA A 289 -26.67 -3.02 -11.16
C ALA A 289 -26.25 -3.06 -9.70
N ALA A 290 -24.95 -3.23 -9.42
CA ALA A 290 -24.42 -3.25 -8.06
C ALA A 290 -24.57 -1.88 -7.36
N TYR A 291 -24.28 -0.77 -8.03
CA TYR A 291 -24.48 0.57 -7.48
C TYR A 291 -25.95 0.90 -7.22
N SER A 292 -26.85 0.53 -8.15
CA SER A 292 -28.28 0.68 -7.95
C SER A 292 -28.77 -0.13 -6.75
N ARG A 293 -28.27 -1.37 -6.58
CA ARG A 293 -28.59 -2.22 -5.42
C ARG A 293 -28.06 -1.63 -4.11
N SER A 294 -26.86 -1.05 -4.13
CA SER A 294 -26.30 -0.33 -2.98
C SER A 294 -27.22 0.81 -2.54
N ASN A 295 -27.67 1.66 -3.47
CA ASN A 295 -28.61 2.76 -3.18
C ASN A 295 -29.91 2.25 -2.58
N ALA A 296 -30.51 1.21 -3.17
CA ALA A 296 -31.76 0.64 -2.68
C ALA A 296 -31.67 0.12 -1.24
N LEU A 297 -30.56 -0.54 -0.89
CA LEU A 297 -30.34 -1.06 0.46
C LEU A 297 -30.09 0.05 1.49
N LEU A 298 -29.41 1.14 1.11
CA LEU A 298 -29.26 2.31 2.00
C LEU A 298 -30.59 2.99 2.28
N LEU A 299 -31.46 3.12 1.27
CA LEU A 299 -32.83 3.61 1.47
C LEU A 299 -33.65 2.68 2.38
N GLU A 300 -33.52 1.36 2.19
CA GLU A 300 -34.18 0.36 3.04
C GLU A 300 -33.66 0.40 4.48
N ALA A 301 -32.39 0.74 4.67
CA ALA A 301 -31.78 1.00 5.98
C ALA A 301 -32.24 2.31 6.63
N GLY A 302 -33.04 3.13 5.93
CA GLY A 302 -33.57 4.41 6.44
C GLY A 302 -32.65 5.61 6.23
N ILE A 303 -31.61 5.49 5.41
CA ILE A 303 -30.74 6.60 5.04
C ILE A 303 -31.43 7.46 3.97
N GLU A 304 -31.41 8.78 4.12
CA GLU A 304 -32.06 9.68 3.19
C GLU A 304 -31.32 9.75 1.84
N GLU A 305 -32.06 9.78 0.73
CA GLU A 305 -31.49 9.86 -0.64
C GLU A 305 -30.51 11.04 -0.80
N GLN A 306 -30.77 12.16 -0.15
CA GLN A 306 -29.85 13.31 -0.17
C GLN A 306 -28.49 13.00 0.48
N GLN A 307 -28.49 12.26 1.59
CA GLN A 307 -27.27 11.83 2.27
C GLN A 307 -26.50 10.80 1.44
N ILE A 308 -27.22 9.87 0.79
CA ILE A 308 -26.63 8.89 -0.12
C ILE A 308 -25.95 9.59 -1.30
N ASN A 309 -26.66 10.54 -1.93
CA ASN A 309 -26.13 11.35 -3.03
C ASN A 309 -24.94 12.21 -2.61
N GLN A 310 -24.91 12.70 -1.38
CA GLN A 310 -23.77 13.45 -0.84
C GLN A 310 -22.54 12.55 -0.68
N PHE A 311 -22.72 11.34 -0.14
CA PHE A 311 -21.62 10.37 0.03
C PHE A 311 -21.00 9.97 -1.32
N PHE A 312 -21.82 9.73 -2.35
CA PHE A 312 -21.35 9.37 -3.69
C PHE A 312 -21.16 10.56 -4.64
N ALA A 313 -21.16 11.80 -4.14
CA ALA A 313 -21.04 13.00 -4.97
C ALA A 313 -19.68 13.12 -5.66
N LYS A 314 -18.61 12.66 -5.00
CA LYS A 314 -17.24 12.69 -5.49
C LYS A 314 -16.85 11.30 -6.00
N PRO A 315 -16.29 11.16 -7.22
CA PRO A 315 -15.70 9.90 -7.66
C PRO A 315 -14.58 9.46 -6.72
N ARG A 316 -14.30 8.17 -6.69
CA ARG A 316 -13.25 7.58 -5.86
C ARG A 316 -12.27 6.81 -6.72
N LEU A 317 -10.97 7.06 -6.56
CA LEU A 317 -9.93 6.27 -7.24
C LEU A 317 -10.01 4.79 -6.81
N LEU A 318 -9.85 3.87 -7.77
CA LEU A 318 -9.90 2.42 -7.56
C LEU A 318 -8.56 1.73 -7.79
N PRO A 319 -8.23 0.67 -7.03
CA PRO A 319 -9.03 0.13 -5.91
C PRO A 319 -9.07 1.08 -4.71
N ALA A 320 -10.22 1.13 -4.02
CA ALA A 320 -10.28 1.76 -2.71
C ALA A 320 -9.48 0.91 -1.72
N LEU A 321 -8.47 1.49 -1.07
CA LEU A 321 -7.58 0.74 -0.17
C LEU A 321 -8.19 0.52 1.22
N ASP A 322 -9.12 1.40 1.61
CA ASP A 322 -9.87 1.32 2.85
C ASP A 322 -11.17 0.52 2.69
N PHE A 323 -11.56 -0.13 3.78
CA PHE A 323 -12.79 -0.89 3.89
C PHE A 323 -13.69 -0.27 4.96
N VAL A 324 -14.91 0.10 4.58
CA VAL A 324 -15.97 0.57 5.47
C VAL A 324 -17.21 -0.27 5.24
N ASP A 325 -17.84 -0.70 6.32
CA ASP A 325 -18.97 -1.63 6.32
C ASP A 325 -20.19 -1.14 7.11
N ASN A 326 -20.15 0.10 7.57
CA ASN A 326 -21.29 0.77 8.20
C ASN A 326 -21.33 2.24 7.76
N TRP A 327 -22.53 2.80 7.78
CA TRP A 327 -22.79 4.15 7.27
C TRP A 327 -22.08 5.22 8.08
N SER A 328 -22.04 5.06 9.41
CA SER A 328 -21.41 6.05 10.30
C SER A 328 -19.91 6.21 10.03
N SER A 329 -19.18 5.11 9.86
CA SER A 329 -17.77 5.11 9.49
C SER A 329 -17.55 5.64 8.07
N ALA A 330 -18.45 5.31 7.13
CA ALA A 330 -18.39 5.81 5.76
C ALA A 330 -18.53 7.34 5.72
N MET A 331 -19.45 7.91 6.51
CA MET A 331 -19.64 9.35 6.63
C MET A 331 -18.51 10.06 7.38
N ALA A 332 -17.98 9.46 8.45
CA ALA A 332 -16.82 10.01 9.17
C ALA A 332 -15.57 10.14 8.27
N GLY A 333 -15.48 9.31 7.23
CA GLY A 333 -14.45 9.43 6.20
C GLY A 333 -14.57 10.68 5.32
N LEU A 334 -15.76 11.30 5.21
CA LEU A 334 -15.96 12.56 4.49
C LEU A 334 -15.44 13.78 5.27
N ASP A 335 -15.46 13.71 6.61
CA ASP A 335 -15.08 14.80 7.51
C ASP A 335 -13.58 14.87 7.79
N LYS A 336 -12.84 13.80 7.47
CA LYS A 336 -11.37 13.88 7.44
C LYS A 336 -10.98 14.73 6.22
N PRO A 337 -10.19 15.80 6.38
CA PRO A 337 -9.57 16.41 5.21
C PRO A 337 -8.86 15.29 4.46
N PRO A 338 -9.06 15.16 3.14
CA PRO A 338 -8.38 14.12 2.42
C PRO A 338 -6.88 14.35 2.65
N ASP A 339 -6.15 13.33 3.09
CA ASP A 339 -4.68 13.31 3.00
C ASP A 339 -4.18 13.46 1.54
N THR A 340 -5.10 13.71 0.60
CA THR A 340 -4.91 13.88 -0.83
C THR A 340 -5.81 14.95 -1.46
N GLY A 341 -6.25 16.01 -0.76
CA GLY A 341 -7.09 17.02 -1.42
C GLY A 341 -7.42 18.28 -0.63
N LEU A 342 -6.82 19.40 -1.04
CA LEU A 342 -7.25 20.74 -0.65
C LEU A 342 -8.71 20.98 -1.07
N GLU A 343 -9.50 21.55 -0.16
CA GLU A 343 -10.84 22.03 -0.46
C GLU A 343 -10.80 23.21 -1.43
N GLY A 344 -11.58 23.10 -2.49
CA GLY A 344 -12.09 24.22 -3.26
C GLY A 344 -13.49 23.88 -3.74
N ALA A 345 -14.38 24.86 -3.82
CA ALA A 345 -15.75 24.73 -4.35
C ALA A 345 -15.77 24.50 -5.88
N GLY A 346 -14.95 23.57 -6.38
CA GLY A 346 -14.71 23.24 -7.77
C GLY A 346 -14.60 21.73 -8.02
N SER A 347 -14.29 21.35 -9.26
CA SER A 347 -14.13 19.95 -9.70
C SER A 347 -13.26 19.11 -8.75
N PRO A 348 -13.58 17.81 -8.51
CA PRO A 348 -12.77 16.92 -7.70
C PRO A 348 -11.28 16.92 -8.09
N VAL A 349 -10.39 16.98 -7.09
CA VAL A 349 -8.93 16.90 -7.27
C VAL A 349 -8.43 15.64 -6.56
N PHE A 350 -7.64 14.83 -7.27
CA PHE A 350 -7.00 13.61 -6.76
C PHE A 350 -5.49 13.82 -6.65
N ASN A 351 -4.90 13.62 -5.47
CA ASN A 351 -3.45 13.48 -5.38
C ASN A 351 -3.11 11.98 -5.46
N PHE A 352 -2.19 11.66 -6.36
CA PHE A 352 -1.74 10.31 -6.61
C PHE A 352 -0.21 10.30 -6.55
N GLN A 353 0.33 9.46 -5.68
CA GLN A 353 1.74 9.13 -5.66
C GLN A 353 1.92 7.75 -6.29
N GLN A 354 2.75 7.70 -7.32
CA GLN A 354 3.12 6.45 -7.98
C GLN A 354 3.75 5.50 -6.96
N TRP A 355 3.26 4.25 -6.91
CA TRP A 355 3.83 3.26 -6.00
C TRP A 355 5.25 2.86 -6.38
N SER A 356 5.50 2.57 -7.66
CA SER A 356 6.85 2.36 -8.20
C SER A 356 6.85 2.46 -9.72
N LEU A 357 8.05 2.47 -10.33
CA LEU A 357 8.22 2.44 -11.79
C LEU A 357 7.53 1.24 -12.45
N THR A 358 7.42 0.10 -11.75
CA THR A 358 6.75 -1.10 -12.29
C THR A 358 5.24 -1.09 -12.09
N TYR A 359 4.72 -0.20 -11.23
CA TYR A 359 3.30 -0.02 -10.94
C TYR A 359 2.90 1.47 -11.04
N PRO A 360 2.95 2.08 -12.24
CA PRO A 360 2.78 3.52 -12.40
C PRO A 360 1.36 4.04 -12.07
N HIS A 361 0.33 3.21 -12.22
CA HIS A 361 -1.07 3.61 -12.01
C HIS A 361 -1.73 2.88 -10.83
N HIS A 362 -0.93 2.46 -9.84
CA HIS A 362 -1.45 1.82 -8.63
C HIS A 362 -0.95 2.56 -7.41
N LEU A 363 -1.82 2.68 -6.40
CA LEU A 363 -1.43 3.09 -5.06
C LEU A 363 -0.72 1.94 -4.36
N ALA A 364 0.21 2.26 -3.47
CA ALA A 364 0.81 1.30 -2.57
C ALA A 364 -0.30 0.68 -1.69
N PRO A 365 -0.50 -0.66 -1.69
CA PRO A 365 -1.57 -1.29 -0.93
C PRO A 365 -1.26 -1.38 0.57
N VAL A 366 -0.09 -0.88 0.98
CA VAL A 366 0.47 -0.92 2.34
C VAL A 366 1.25 0.38 2.58
N ALA A 367 1.34 0.79 3.84
CA ALA A 367 2.11 1.97 4.25
C ALA A 367 3.62 1.68 4.42
N LEU A 368 4.03 0.41 4.41
CA LEU A 368 5.45 0.05 4.49
C LEU A 368 6.21 0.58 3.27
N GLY A 369 7.33 1.25 3.53
CA GLY A 369 8.17 1.83 2.48
C GLY A 369 7.55 3.00 1.72
N THR A 370 6.42 3.56 2.18
CA THR A 370 5.84 4.77 1.58
C THR A 370 6.28 6.00 2.35
N GLU A 371 6.94 6.94 1.66
CA GLU A 371 7.17 8.28 2.22
C GLU A 371 5.87 9.09 2.22
N PRO A 372 5.62 9.92 3.25
CA PRO A 372 4.50 10.84 3.24
C PRO A 372 4.54 11.72 1.99
N ILE A 373 3.37 12.01 1.41
CA ILE A 373 3.26 13.00 0.32
C ILE A 373 3.71 14.35 0.88
N THR A 374 4.90 14.80 0.51
CA THR A 374 5.43 16.10 0.90
C THR A 374 4.92 17.18 -0.04
N SER A 375 4.50 18.33 0.53
CA SER A 375 4.14 19.52 -0.24
C SER A 375 5.20 20.62 -0.06
N PRO A 376 5.65 21.29 -1.14
CA PRO A 376 5.28 21.03 -2.53
C PRO A 376 5.89 19.72 -3.04
N ALA A 377 5.15 19.00 -3.89
CA ALA A 377 5.64 17.79 -4.52
C ALA A 377 6.86 18.12 -5.39
N GLU A 378 7.97 17.45 -5.14
CA GLU A 378 9.06 17.36 -6.10
C GLU A 378 8.60 16.35 -7.18
N ASP A 379 8.76 16.69 -8.47
CA ASP A 379 8.39 15.84 -9.61
C ASP A 379 6.90 15.44 -9.75
N TYR A 380 6.09 16.35 -10.30
CA TYR A 380 4.65 16.15 -10.53
C TYR A 380 4.14 16.62 -11.90
N ALA A 381 3.00 16.06 -12.31
CA ALA A 381 2.15 16.61 -13.36
C ALA A 381 0.70 16.72 -12.90
N GLN A 382 0.03 17.80 -13.33
CA GLN A 382 -1.37 18.05 -13.07
C GLN A 382 -2.16 17.98 -14.37
N TYR A 383 -3.16 17.10 -14.43
CA TYR A 383 -4.03 16.92 -15.58
C TYR A 383 -5.50 17.13 -15.20
N SER A 384 -6.26 17.78 -16.06
CA SER A 384 -7.73 17.71 -16.03
C SER A 384 -8.22 16.58 -16.92
N PHE A 385 -9.38 16.01 -16.59
CA PHE A 385 -10.00 14.92 -17.33
C PHE A 385 -11.51 14.86 -17.08
N SER A 386 -12.21 14.11 -17.92
CA SER A 386 -13.62 13.77 -17.74
C SER A 386 -13.80 12.27 -17.46
N LEU A 387 -14.71 11.94 -16.55
CA LEU A 387 -15.24 10.59 -16.37
C LEU A 387 -16.63 10.52 -17.00
N ALA A 388 -16.85 9.59 -17.93
CA ALA A 388 -18.14 9.39 -18.61
C ALA A 388 -19.12 8.48 -17.83
N GLY A 389 -18.99 8.38 -16.50
CA GLY A 389 -19.73 7.40 -15.71
C GLY A 389 -19.27 5.96 -16.00
N LEU A 390 -20.19 5.10 -16.47
CA LEU A 390 -19.88 3.70 -16.82
C LEU A 390 -19.87 3.42 -18.32
N GLU A 391 -19.88 4.44 -19.17
CA GLU A 391 -19.80 4.21 -20.61
C GLU A 391 -18.52 3.47 -21.00
N ASP A 392 -18.70 2.38 -21.75
CA ASP A 392 -17.60 1.57 -22.26
C ASP A 392 -16.75 2.43 -23.19
N ASN A 393 -15.49 2.62 -22.81
CA ASN A 393 -14.52 3.35 -23.62
C ASN A 393 -13.37 2.44 -24.03
N VAL A 394 -12.73 2.81 -25.13
CA VAL A 394 -11.62 2.04 -25.69
C VAL A 394 -10.50 3.01 -26.02
N HIS A 395 -9.33 2.78 -25.44
CA HIS A 395 -8.11 3.48 -25.83
C HIS A 395 -7.09 2.47 -26.40
N LYS A 396 -6.19 2.97 -27.25
CA LYS A 396 -5.18 2.16 -27.92
C LYS A 396 -3.79 2.69 -27.59
N TYR A 397 -2.95 1.82 -27.04
CA TYR A 397 -1.55 2.14 -26.74
C TYR A 397 -0.64 0.97 -27.12
N GLN A 398 0.50 1.27 -27.75
CA GLN A 398 1.46 0.26 -28.24
C GLN A 398 0.79 -0.89 -29.02
N GLY A 399 -0.20 -0.56 -29.87
CA GLY A 399 -0.92 -1.55 -30.68
C GLY A 399 -1.95 -2.41 -29.92
N LYS A 400 -2.07 -2.26 -28.60
CA LYS A 400 -3.06 -2.96 -27.76
C LYS A 400 -4.27 -2.09 -27.53
N THR A 401 -5.44 -2.69 -27.68
CA THR A 401 -6.74 -2.08 -27.38
C THR A 401 -7.12 -2.46 -25.95
N LYS A 402 -7.37 -1.47 -25.09
CA LYS A 402 -7.85 -1.70 -23.72
C LYS A 402 -9.28 -1.23 -23.59
N LYS A 403 -10.14 -2.08 -23.00
CA LYS A 403 -11.48 -1.68 -22.57
C LYS A 403 -11.35 -0.96 -21.24
N ALA A 404 -11.90 0.24 -21.16
CA ALA A 404 -11.81 1.12 -20.02
C ALA A 404 -13.23 1.48 -19.57
N VAL A 405 -13.53 1.24 -18.30
CA VAL A 405 -14.81 1.58 -17.67
C VAL A 405 -14.50 2.55 -16.53
N SER A 406 -15.22 3.68 -16.50
CA SER A 406 -14.98 4.76 -15.54
C SER A 406 -13.50 5.14 -15.42
N SER A 407 -12.88 5.40 -16.57
CA SER A 407 -11.47 5.78 -16.70
C SER A 407 -11.33 7.20 -17.28
N PRO A 408 -10.22 7.90 -17.00
CA PRO A 408 -9.99 9.25 -17.51
C PRO A 408 -10.07 9.35 -19.04
N GLN A 409 -10.72 10.42 -19.51
CA GLN A 409 -10.84 10.80 -20.91
C GLN A 409 -10.57 12.29 -21.07
N ASN A 410 -10.27 12.71 -22.30
CA ASN A 410 -10.04 14.11 -22.64
C ASN A 410 -8.97 14.73 -21.71
N LEU A 411 -7.83 14.05 -21.58
CA LEU A 411 -6.73 14.52 -20.74
C LEU A 411 -6.20 15.85 -21.25
N GLU A 412 -6.15 16.86 -20.39
CA GLU A 412 -5.54 18.15 -20.66
C GLU A 412 -4.50 18.46 -19.58
N LEU A 413 -3.25 18.66 -20.01
CA LEU A 413 -2.15 19.05 -19.12
C LEU A 413 -2.39 20.48 -18.62
N LEU A 414 -2.46 20.66 -17.30
CA LEU A 414 -2.64 21.96 -16.65
C LEU A 414 -1.29 22.56 -16.22
N SER A 415 -0.48 21.78 -15.51
CA SER A 415 0.85 22.17 -15.04
C SER A 415 1.74 20.94 -14.88
N GLN A 416 3.05 21.13 -14.88
CA GLN A 416 4.00 20.08 -14.55
C GLN A 416 5.29 20.71 -13.99
N ASN A 417 5.98 19.97 -13.15
CA ASN A 417 7.30 20.28 -12.66
C ASN A 417 8.08 18.98 -12.53
N PHE A 418 9.08 18.77 -13.37
CA PHE A 418 9.98 17.61 -13.28
C PHE A 418 11.42 18.08 -13.38
N ASN A 419 12.26 17.56 -12.49
CA ASN A 419 13.70 17.79 -12.48
C ASN A 419 14.39 17.12 -13.68
N GLU A 420 13.84 15.98 -14.14
CA GLU A 420 14.32 15.21 -15.28
C GLU A 420 13.27 15.13 -16.41
N PRO A 421 13.68 14.98 -17.68
CA PRO A 421 12.76 14.76 -18.77
C PRO A 421 11.94 13.48 -18.59
N ILE A 422 10.61 13.58 -18.75
CA ILE A 422 9.68 12.45 -18.66
C ILE A 422 9.11 12.06 -20.03
N ASP A 423 8.82 10.77 -20.24
CA ASP A 423 8.01 10.34 -21.37
C ASP A 423 6.53 10.69 -21.10
N ARG A 424 6.11 11.82 -21.68
CA ARG A 424 4.74 12.31 -21.55
C ARG A 424 3.69 11.30 -22.05
N MET A 425 3.99 10.55 -23.10
CA MET A 425 3.04 9.59 -23.66
C MET A 425 2.86 8.40 -22.71
N GLU A 426 3.94 7.95 -22.06
CA GLU A 426 3.88 6.90 -21.04
C GLU A 426 3.09 7.37 -19.81
N LEU A 427 3.34 8.61 -19.35
CA LEU A 427 2.60 9.21 -18.23
C LEU A 427 1.11 9.34 -18.54
N GLU A 428 0.73 9.89 -19.69
CA GLU A 428 -0.67 10.03 -20.08
C GLU A 428 -1.36 8.66 -20.21
N ASN A 429 -0.64 7.64 -20.73
CA ASN A 429 -1.16 6.28 -20.77
C ASN A 429 -1.36 5.70 -19.36
N ALA A 430 -0.44 5.94 -18.42
CA ALA A 430 -0.61 5.52 -17.03
C ALA A 430 -1.85 6.17 -16.39
N ILE A 431 -2.08 7.46 -16.65
CA ILE A 431 -3.27 8.16 -16.16
C ILE A 431 -4.56 7.57 -16.79
N MET A 432 -4.55 7.25 -18.08
CA MET A 432 -5.71 6.63 -18.75
C MET A 432 -6.01 5.20 -18.26
N ASP A 433 -5.07 4.53 -17.60
CA ASP A 433 -5.24 3.19 -17.02
C ASP A 433 -5.91 3.21 -15.62
N PHE A 434 -6.16 4.39 -15.03
CA PHE A 434 -6.90 4.48 -13.78
C PHE A 434 -8.38 4.09 -13.93
N HIS A 435 -8.95 3.61 -12.83
CA HIS A 435 -10.37 3.35 -12.68
C HIS A 435 -10.94 4.14 -11.51
N PHE A 436 -12.20 4.54 -11.61
CA PHE A 436 -12.89 5.28 -10.57
C PHE A 436 -14.24 4.66 -10.26
N ARG A 437 -14.61 4.63 -8.97
CA ARG A 437 -16.02 4.60 -8.60
C ARG A 437 -16.61 5.90 -9.14
N PRO A 438 -17.61 5.86 -10.03
CA PRO A 438 -18.18 7.06 -10.59
C PRO A 438 -18.93 7.85 -9.52
N ARG A 439 -19.15 9.14 -9.78
CA ARG A 439 -20.18 9.89 -9.06
C ARG A 439 -21.52 9.18 -9.26
N LEU A 440 -22.30 9.00 -8.20
CA LEU A 440 -23.63 8.41 -8.27
C LEU A 440 -24.69 9.44 -7.88
N VAL A 441 -25.82 9.41 -8.59
CA VAL A 441 -27.06 10.10 -8.21
C VAL A 441 -28.18 9.07 -8.25
N ASN A 442 -28.81 8.81 -7.11
CA ASN A 442 -29.83 7.77 -6.93
C ASN A 442 -29.35 6.38 -7.40
N GLY A 443 -28.10 6.06 -7.10
CA GLY A 443 -27.43 4.82 -7.53
C GLY A 443 -27.08 4.77 -9.02
N ILE A 444 -27.31 5.85 -9.78
CA ILE A 444 -27.02 5.92 -11.22
C ILE A 444 -25.69 6.68 -11.44
N PRO A 445 -24.70 6.07 -12.12
CA PRO A 445 -23.46 6.75 -12.51
C PRO A 445 -23.71 8.00 -13.34
N GLN A 446 -23.00 9.08 -13.00
CA GLN A 446 -23.07 10.37 -13.69
C GLN A 446 -21.69 10.80 -14.20
N PRO A 447 -21.64 11.53 -15.32
CA PRO A 447 -20.39 12.11 -15.78
C PRO A 447 -19.92 13.25 -14.87
N VAL A 448 -18.61 13.44 -14.80
CA VAL A 448 -18.00 14.51 -14.00
C VAL A 448 -16.59 14.83 -14.49
N ASN A 449 -16.21 16.10 -14.42
CA ASN A 449 -14.84 16.54 -14.68
C ASN A 449 -14.04 16.52 -13.39
N ALA A 450 -12.77 16.15 -13.47
CA ALA A 450 -11.87 16.08 -12.34
C ALA A 450 -10.45 16.48 -12.73
N THR A 451 -9.59 16.57 -11.72
CA THR A 451 -8.17 16.86 -11.86
C THR A 451 -7.38 15.82 -11.09
N ILE A 452 -6.25 15.40 -11.63
CA ILE A 452 -5.29 14.52 -10.94
C ILE A 452 -3.94 15.24 -10.87
N ILE A 453 -3.35 15.25 -9.68
CA ILE A 453 -1.96 15.61 -9.41
C ILE A 453 -1.23 14.28 -9.28
N TYR A 454 -0.46 13.93 -10.30
CA TYR A 454 0.33 12.71 -10.38
C TYR A 454 1.77 13.03 -9.96
N GLN A 455 2.26 12.36 -8.92
CA GLN A 455 3.62 12.47 -8.41
C GLN A 455 4.39 11.20 -8.72
N LEU A 456 5.65 11.32 -9.14
CA LEU A 456 6.51 10.16 -9.35
C LEU A 456 6.86 9.51 -8.00
N ALA A 457 7.21 8.23 -8.04
CA ALA A 457 7.80 7.56 -6.88
C ALA A 457 9.16 8.20 -6.60
N SER A 458 9.47 8.43 -5.33
CA SER A 458 10.82 8.80 -4.88
C SER A 458 11.81 7.72 -5.34
N GLN A 459 12.95 8.13 -5.92
CA GLN A 459 13.98 7.20 -6.40
C GLN A 459 14.77 6.56 -5.27
#